data_AF-A0A223ATR3-F1
#
_entry.id   AF-A0A223ATR3-F1
#
_cell.length_a   1.000
_cell.length_b   1.000
_cell.length_c   1.000
_cell.angle_alpha   90.00
_cell.angle_beta   90.00
_cell.angle_gamma   90.00
#
_symmetry.space_group_name_H-M   'P 1'
#
loop_
_entity.id
_entity.type
_entity.pdbx_description
1 polymer ?
#
loop_
_entity_poly.entity_id
_entity_poly.type
_entity_poly.pdbx_seq_one_letter_code
_entity_poly.pdbx_strand_id
1 'polypeptide(L)'
;MKITGMDRLDERSSADQLRAIADKINKNMKPDDKFWGSLAGTVETAYYPSGMKGDLGKQLHLFRYVISYQQAKYIVDNYEGRTDEEKLINYIVKEKIWNWTAEESTRLHLKSYNNGEQYPDGHSYANGGINLKVVTNARFRSEFIINGDGKFLTLLYEKATQDAKVNCSSFNYARRNDEVHTVLDVDPVGEKYKYEPQFREEARYIHDEAGNRIKNNKNEFKKYEAPERKDMWKYKDSIKKRQASFRNEVFACIKQ
;
A
#
# COMPACT_ATOMS: atom_id res chain seq x y z
N MET A 1 8.73 14.70 -17.15
CA MET A 1 9.65 13.95 -16.26
C MET A 1 10.14 12.72 -17.00
N LYS A 2 11.44 12.41 -17.00
CA LYS A 2 12.00 11.19 -17.60
C LYS A 2 12.59 10.34 -16.47
N ILE A 3 12.00 9.18 -16.19
CA ILE A 3 12.49 8.23 -15.20
C ILE A 3 13.20 7.11 -15.96
N THR A 4 14.51 6.95 -15.77
CA THR A 4 15.29 5.92 -16.47
C THR A 4 15.21 4.59 -15.73
N GLY A 5 15.20 3.47 -16.46
CA GLY A 5 15.18 2.11 -15.90
C GLY A 5 13.79 1.51 -15.72
N MET A 6 12.72 2.27 -16.00
CA MET A 6 11.35 1.72 -16.04
C MET A 6 11.16 0.71 -17.16
N ASP A 7 11.87 0.87 -18.27
CA ASP A 7 11.88 -0.02 -19.43
C ASP A 7 12.39 -1.43 -19.13
N ARG A 8 13.02 -1.61 -17.97
CA ARG A 8 13.58 -2.88 -17.49
C ARG A 8 12.80 -3.48 -16.33
N LEU A 9 11.68 -2.87 -15.92
CA LEU A 9 10.86 -3.39 -14.84
C LEU A 9 10.03 -4.59 -15.30
N ASP A 10 10.11 -5.65 -14.51
CA ASP A 10 9.33 -6.87 -14.64
C ASP A 10 9.07 -7.50 -13.25
N GLU A 11 8.34 -8.60 -13.21
CA GLU A 11 8.00 -9.29 -11.96
C GLU A 11 9.23 -9.82 -11.20
N ARG A 12 10.38 -9.96 -11.86
CA ARG A 12 11.64 -10.44 -11.26
C ARG A 12 12.47 -9.31 -10.67
N SER A 13 12.06 -8.06 -10.89
CA SER A 13 12.74 -6.89 -10.35
C SER A 13 12.77 -6.93 -8.82
N SER A 14 13.96 -6.79 -8.26
CA SER A 14 14.21 -6.76 -6.82
C SER A 14 13.72 -5.46 -6.17
N ALA A 15 13.47 -5.49 -4.86
CA ALA A 15 13.12 -4.29 -4.10
C ALA A 15 14.15 -3.15 -4.29
N ASP A 16 15.44 -3.49 -4.41
CA ASP A 16 16.53 -2.54 -4.61
C ASP A 16 16.45 -1.85 -5.98
N GLN A 17 16.10 -2.60 -7.03
CA GLN A 17 15.88 -2.03 -8.35
C GLN A 17 14.69 -1.06 -8.35
N LEU A 18 13.58 -1.42 -7.70
CA LEU A 18 12.42 -0.53 -7.58
C LEU A 18 12.77 0.73 -6.75
N ARG A 19 13.51 0.58 -5.64
CA ARG A 19 14.01 1.71 -4.83
C ARG A 19 14.91 2.64 -5.63
N ALA A 20 15.86 2.10 -6.39
CA ALA A 20 16.77 2.89 -7.21
C ALA A 20 16.04 3.69 -8.30
N ILE A 21 14.86 3.23 -8.75
CA ILE A 21 13.99 4.02 -9.64
C ILE A 21 13.28 5.13 -8.86
N ALA A 22 12.81 4.85 -7.65
CA ALA A 22 12.18 5.86 -6.80
C ALA A 22 13.14 7.02 -6.47
N ASP A 23 14.42 6.72 -6.25
CA ASP A 23 15.45 7.74 -5.99
C ASP A 23 15.70 8.70 -7.17
N LYS A 24 15.26 8.32 -8.38
CA LYS A 24 15.29 9.19 -9.57
C LYS A 24 14.05 10.07 -9.68
N ILE A 25 13.02 9.83 -8.87
CA ILE A 25 11.86 10.72 -8.79
C ILE A 25 12.28 11.99 -8.07
N ASN A 26 11.76 13.14 -8.51
CA ASN A 26 12.02 14.41 -7.85
C ASN A 26 11.57 14.30 -6.37
N LYS A 27 12.53 14.42 -5.44
CA LYS A 27 12.30 14.29 -4.00
C LYS A 27 11.35 15.34 -3.43
N ASN A 28 11.13 16.44 -4.16
CA ASN A 28 10.19 17.50 -3.79
C ASN A 28 8.79 17.29 -4.38
N MET A 29 8.57 16.21 -5.14
CA MET A 29 7.26 15.92 -5.75
C MET A 29 6.30 15.42 -4.69
N LYS A 30 5.28 16.23 -4.39
CA LYS A 30 4.28 15.95 -3.36
C LYS A 30 3.36 14.78 -3.77
N PRO A 31 2.79 14.04 -2.82
CA PRO A 31 1.77 13.02 -3.10
C PRO A 31 0.51 13.56 -3.80
N ASP A 32 0.18 14.84 -3.65
CA ASP A 32 -0.96 15.50 -4.28
C ASP A 32 -0.59 16.29 -5.56
N ASP A 33 0.65 16.17 -6.05
CA ASP A 33 1.08 16.85 -7.28
C ASP A 33 0.16 16.48 -8.47
N LYS A 34 -0.19 17.49 -9.27
CA LYS A 34 -1.04 17.35 -10.47
C LYS A 34 -0.46 16.35 -11.48
N PHE A 35 0.86 16.14 -11.48
CA PHE A 35 1.50 15.13 -12.31
C PHE A 35 0.94 13.73 -12.07
N TRP A 36 0.74 13.32 -10.81
CA TRP A 36 0.13 12.03 -10.49
C TRP A 36 -1.33 11.98 -10.98
N GLY A 37 -2.01 13.13 -10.90
CA GLY A 37 -3.27 13.47 -11.56
C GLY A 37 -3.31 13.08 -13.05
N SER A 38 -2.41 13.66 -13.81
CA SER A 38 -2.29 13.43 -15.25
C SER A 38 -1.87 12.01 -15.58
N LEU A 39 -0.86 11.45 -14.89
CA LEU A 39 -0.37 10.09 -15.12
C LEU A 39 -1.51 9.08 -15.01
N ALA A 40 -2.26 9.08 -13.91
CA ALA A 40 -3.32 8.10 -13.77
C ALA A 40 -4.47 8.30 -14.76
N GLY A 41 -4.79 9.55 -15.12
CA GLY A 41 -5.79 9.83 -16.15
C GLY A 41 -5.39 9.28 -17.51
N THR A 42 -4.10 9.38 -17.86
CA THR A 42 -3.53 8.78 -19.07
C THR A 42 -3.59 7.26 -19.02
N VAL A 43 -3.23 6.62 -17.89
CA VAL A 43 -3.32 5.17 -17.73
C VAL A 43 -4.77 4.69 -17.81
N GLU A 44 -5.71 5.37 -17.13
CA GLU A 44 -7.14 5.08 -17.19
C GLU A 44 -7.65 5.14 -18.64
N THR A 45 -7.31 6.20 -19.38
CA THR A 45 -7.72 6.37 -20.79
C THR A 45 -7.12 5.30 -21.71
N ALA A 46 -5.87 4.91 -21.48
CA ALA A 46 -5.17 3.97 -22.34
C ALA A 46 -5.59 2.51 -22.12
N TYR A 47 -5.94 2.14 -20.88
CA TYR A 47 -6.11 0.73 -20.50
C TYR A 47 -7.51 0.36 -20.04
N TYR A 48 -8.38 1.30 -19.66
CA TYR A 48 -9.77 0.96 -19.36
C TYR A 48 -10.61 0.87 -20.66
N PRO A 49 -11.50 -0.13 -20.84
CA PRO A 49 -11.81 -1.24 -19.93
C PRO A 49 -10.97 -2.51 -20.17
N SER A 50 -10.00 -2.47 -21.08
CA SER A 50 -9.28 -3.67 -21.55
C SER A 50 -8.28 -4.27 -20.54
N GLY A 51 -7.84 -3.50 -19.55
CA GLY A 51 -6.81 -3.84 -18.56
C GLY A 51 -5.39 -3.56 -19.05
N MET A 52 -4.45 -3.46 -18.10
CA MET A 52 -3.03 -3.19 -18.34
C MET A 52 -2.30 -4.39 -18.95
N LYS A 53 -2.40 -4.59 -20.26
CA LYS A 53 -1.77 -5.71 -20.97
C LYS A 53 -0.37 -5.36 -21.49
N GLY A 54 0.46 -6.39 -21.66
CA GLY A 54 1.79 -6.29 -22.28
C GLY A 54 2.84 -5.67 -21.35
N ASP A 55 4.06 -5.51 -21.87
CA ASP A 55 5.21 -5.07 -21.06
C ASP A 55 5.02 -3.70 -20.44
N LEU A 56 4.44 -2.74 -21.18
CA LEU A 56 4.15 -1.42 -20.63
C LEU A 56 3.10 -1.49 -19.51
N GLY A 57 2.07 -2.32 -19.65
CA GLY A 57 1.06 -2.53 -18.60
C GLY A 57 1.67 -3.12 -17.33
N LYS A 58 2.59 -4.08 -17.49
CA LYS A 58 3.37 -4.66 -16.38
C LYS A 58 4.25 -3.60 -15.71
N GLN A 59 5.00 -2.82 -16.49
CA GLN A 59 5.86 -1.76 -15.97
C GLN A 59 5.05 -0.71 -15.19
N LEU A 60 3.87 -0.33 -15.71
CA LEU A 60 2.97 0.59 -15.03
C LEU A 60 2.42 0.00 -13.73
N HIS A 61 2.07 -1.28 -13.68
CA HIS A 61 1.69 -1.96 -12.43
C HIS A 61 2.81 -1.87 -11.39
N LEU A 62 4.01 -2.29 -11.75
CA LEU A 62 5.17 -2.28 -10.85
C LEU A 62 5.55 -0.88 -10.39
N PHE A 63 5.36 0.12 -11.27
CA PHE A 63 5.64 1.51 -10.97
C PHE A 63 4.75 2.07 -9.85
N ARG A 64 3.56 1.50 -9.61
CA ARG A 64 2.68 1.91 -8.49
C ARG A 64 3.36 1.76 -7.12
N TYR A 65 4.21 0.74 -6.96
CA TYR A 65 5.01 0.54 -5.74
C TYR A 65 6.11 1.58 -5.59
N VAL A 66 6.75 1.95 -6.70
CA VAL A 66 7.76 3.01 -6.75
C VAL A 66 7.15 4.36 -6.35
N ILE A 67 5.98 4.69 -6.92
CA ILE A 67 5.25 5.92 -6.57
C ILE A 67 4.84 5.89 -5.09
N SER A 68 4.22 4.82 -4.60
CA SER A 68 3.79 4.72 -3.20
C SER A 68 4.95 4.88 -2.22
N TYR A 69 6.09 4.26 -2.52
CA TYR A 69 7.31 4.44 -1.72
C TYR A 69 7.81 5.87 -1.72
N GLN A 70 7.89 6.50 -2.90
CA GLN A 70 8.31 7.90 -2.98
C GLN A 70 7.36 8.82 -2.20
N GLN A 71 6.05 8.61 -2.29
CA GLN A 71 5.05 9.41 -1.59
C GLN A 71 5.12 9.25 -0.07
N ALA A 72 5.27 8.01 0.42
CA ALA A 72 5.47 7.75 1.85
C ALA A 72 6.77 8.40 2.35
N LYS A 73 7.87 8.24 1.59
CA LYS A 73 9.16 8.85 1.92
C LYS A 73 9.10 10.38 1.91
N TYR A 74 8.40 10.99 0.96
CA TYR A 74 8.17 12.44 0.94
C TYR A 74 7.56 12.93 2.25
N ILE A 75 6.50 12.25 2.73
CA ILE A 75 5.84 12.63 3.99
C ILE A 75 6.78 12.45 5.17
N VAL A 76 7.47 11.31 5.25
CA VAL A 76 8.40 11.00 6.36
C VAL A 76 9.54 12.02 6.45
N ASP A 77 10.07 12.46 5.31
CA ASP A 77 11.23 13.35 5.25
C ASP A 77 10.88 14.84 5.41
N ASN A 78 9.63 15.26 5.10
CA ASN A 78 9.26 16.68 5.03
C ASN A 78 8.31 17.17 6.14
N TYR A 79 7.79 16.26 6.97
CA TYR A 79 6.83 16.60 8.03
C TYR A 79 7.31 16.12 9.38
N GLU A 80 7.09 16.95 10.39
CA GLU A 80 7.35 16.62 11.79
C GLU A 80 6.26 15.71 12.34
N GLY A 81 6.60 14.92 13.36
CA GLY A 81 5.71 13.94 13.98
C GLY A 81 6.52 12.78 14.58
N ARG A 82 6.03 12.22 15.68
CA ARG A 82 6.60 11.05 16.36
C ARG A 82 6.32 9.76 15.57
N THR A 83 5.19 9.69 14.90
CA THR A 83 4.76 8.56 14.06
C THR A 83 4.59 8.99 12.60
N ASP A 84 4.59 8.04 11.67
CA ASP A 84 4.35 8.35 10.25
C ASP A 84 2.89 8.81 10.03
N GLU A 85 1.97 8.36 10.88
CA GLU A 85 0.60 8.84 10.96
C GLU A 85 0.51 10.32 11.33
N GLU A 86 1.20 10.75 12.39
CA GLU A 86 1.24 12.17 12.77
C GLU A 86 1.82 13.02 11.64
N LYS A 87 2.87 12.51 10.95
CA LYS A 87 3.43 13.16 9.77
C LYS A 87 2.44 13.25 8.62
N LEU A 88 1.66 12.20 8.37
CA LEU A 88 0.58 12.22 7.36
C LEU A 88 -0.51 13.23 7.72
N ILE A 89 -0.90 13.30 8.98
CA ILE A 89 -1.89 14.28 9.47
C ILE A 89 -1.36 15.70 9.23
N ASN A 90 -0.11 15.96 9.60
CA ASN A 90 0.54 17.25 9.38
C ASN A 90 0.64 17.60 7.89
N TYR A 91 0.92 16.62 7.03
CA TYR A 91 0.86 16.77 5.57
C TYR A 91 -0.54 17.17 5.10
N ILE A 92 -1.58 16.42 5.49
CA ILE A 92 -2.97 16.68 5.11
C ILE A 92 -3.40 18.10 5.51
N VAL A 93 -3.09 18.51 6.74
CA VAL A 93 -3.51 19.80 7.29
C VAL A 93 -2.74 20.96 6.66
N LYS A 94 -1.40 20.88 6.62
CA LYS A 94 -0.54 21.95 6.11
C LYS A 94 -0.75 22.20 4.63
N GLU A 95 -0.91 21.14 3.84
CA GLU A 95 -1.14 21.22 2.39
C GLU A 95 -2.62 21.35 2.02
N LYS A 96 -3.53 21.38 3.01
CA LYS A 96 -4.97 21.55 2.82
C LYS A 96 -5.58 20.51 1.90
N ILE A 97 -5.13 19.26 2.05
CA ILE A 97 -5.60 18.12 1.25
C ILE A 97 -6.98 17.73 1.75
N TRP A 98 -8.06 18.38 1.30
CA TRP A 98 -9.42 18.13 1.79
C TRP A 98 -10.14 16.96 1.12
N ASN A 99 -9.57 16.43 0.04
CA ASN A 99 -10.11 15.31 -0.72
C ASN A 99 -9.48 13.97 -0.26
N TRP A 100 -9.39 13.77 1.05
CA TRP A 100 -8.91 12.53 1.65
C TRP A 100 -10.05 11.71 2.26
N THR A 101 -9.82 10.42 2.50
CA THR A 101 -10.71 9.60 3.34
C THR A 101 -9.93 8.47 4.02
N ALA A 102 -10.39 8.08 5.20
CA ALA A 102 -9.93 6.89 5.91
C ALA A 102 -10.99 5.77 5.91
N GLU A 103 -12.10 5.96 5.18
CA GLU A 103 -13.28 5.07 5.22
C GLU A 103 -13.19 3.87 4.27
N GLU A 104 -12.19 3.87 3.37
CA GLU A 104 -11.94 2.76 2.47
C GLU A 104 -11.66 1.46 3.23
N SER A 105 -12.08 0.34 2.63
CA SER A 105 -11.94 -0.97 3.28
C SER A 105 -10.47 -1.33 3.48
N THR A 106 -10.08 -1.58 4.73
CA THR A 106 -8.75 -2.07 5.11
C THR A 106 -8.66 -3.60 5.11
N ARG A 107 -9.74 -4.34 4.78
CA ARG A 107 -9.80 -5.83 4.92
C ARG A 107 -8.60 -6.53 4.30
N LEU A 108 -8.23 -6.14 3.08
CA LEU A 108 -7.12 -6.78 2.36
C LEU A 108 -5.78 -6.52 3.03
N HIS A 109 -5.70 -5.51 3.89
CA HIS A 109 -4.52 -5.11 4.65
C HIS A 109 -4.54 -5.64 6.09
N LEU A 110 -5.44 -6.57 6.45
CA LEU A 110 -5.50 -7.19 7.79
C LEU A 110 -5.05 -8.65 7.75
N LYS A 111 -3.82 -8.92 7.35
CA LYS A 111 -3.36 -10.30 7.10
C LYS A 111 -3.07 -11.06 8.39
N SER A 112 -3.41 -12.33 8.43
CA SER A 112 -3.10 -13.23 9.55
C SER A 112 -2.78 -14.63 9.06
N TYR A 113 -2.25 -15.47 9.96
CA TYR A 113 -2.03 -16.89 9.74
C TYR A 113 -2.39 -17.67 11.03
N ASN A 114 -3.00 -18.86 10.88
CA ASN A 114 -3.38 -19.82 11.92
C ASN A 114 -4.03 -19.26 13.20
N ASN A 115 -5.36 -19.03 13.20
CA ASN A 115 -6.14 -18.71 14.41
C ASN A 115 -5.52 -17.64 15.34
N GLY A 116 -4.61 -16.79 14.85
CA GLY A 116 -3.94 -15.74 15.62
C GLY A 116 -2.48 -15.99 16.04
N GLU A 117 -1.77 -17.05 15.67
CA GLU A 117 -0.35 -17.27 16.09
C GLU A 117 0.62 -17.64 14.94
N GLN A 118 1.45 -16.67 14.52
CA GLN A 118 2.85 -16.44 14.93
C GLN A 118 3.43 -15.31 14.05
N TYR A 119 3.99 -14.28 14.69
CA TYR A 119 4.43 -13.01 14.08
C TYR A 119 5.91 -12.80 14.42
N PRO A 120 6.86 -12.94 13.47
CA PRO A 120 8.27 -12.80 13.80
C PRO A 120 8.70 -11.35 14.07
N ASP A 121 7.97 -10.35 13.59
CA ASP A 121 8.15 -8.92 13.90
C ASP A 121 6.93 -8.12 13.42
N GLY A 122 6.14 -7.58 14.35
CA GLY A 122 5.05 -6.64 14.06
C GLY A 122 3.67 -7.27 13.93
N HIS A 123 2.99 -7.42 15.05
CA HIS A 123 1.70 -8.11 15.19
C HIS A 123 0.48 -7.22 14.92
N SER A 124 -0.60 -7.87 14.49
CA SER A 124 -2.02 -7.45 14.62
C SER A 124 -2.55 -7.36 16.08
N TYR A 125 -1.68 -7.43 17.10
CA TYR A 125 -2.00 -7.15 18.52
C TYR A 125 -0.82 -6.53 19.32
N ALA A 126 0.42 -6.60 18.81
CA ALA A 126 1.62 -5.98 19.43
C ALA A 126 2.00 -4.64 18.79
N ASN A 127 1.42 -4.28 17.65
CA ASN A 127 1.55 -2.96 17.04
C ASN A 127 0.21 -2.20 17.12
N GLY A 128 -0.15 -1.73 18.33
CA GLY A 128 -1.17 -0.71 18.62
C GLY A 128 -2.63 -0.84 18.11
N GLY A 129 -3.02 -1.81 17.27
CA GLY A 129 -4.40 -1.94 16.77
C GLY A 129 -4.56 -2.34 15.30
N ILE A 130 -5.74 -2.08 14.73
CA ILE A 130 -6.14 -2.42 13.36
C ILE A 130 -5.48 -1.49 12.34
N ASN A 131 -5.01 -2.05 11.21
CA ASN A 131 -4.46 -1.26 10.10
C ASN A 131 -5.49 -0.28 9.54
N LEU A 132 -5.05 0.95 9.30
CA LEU A 132 -5.84 2.02 8.70
C LEU A 132 -5.41 2.23 7.26
N LYS A 133 -6.39 2.34 6.35
CA LYS A 133 -6.16 2.80 4.98
C LYS A 133 -6.57 4.26 4.89
N VAL A 134 -5.62 5.12 4.59
CA VAL A 134 -5.86 6.55 4.29
C VAL A 134 -5.53 6.77 2.82
N VAL A 135 -6.47 7.35 2.09
CA VAL A 135 -6.31 7.66 0.67
C VAL A 135 -6.47 9.16 0.47
N THR A 136 -5.61 9.71 -0.37
CA THR A 136 -5.57 11.15 -0.71
C THR A 136 -5.52 11.32 -2.23
N ASN A 137 -5.42 12.57 -2.70
CA ASN A 137 -5.34 12.93 -4.12
C ASN A 137 -6.56 12.42 -4.92
N ALA A 138 -7.62 13.22 -4.92
CA ALA A 138 -8.94 12.86 -5.43
C ALA A 138 -9.53 11.61 -4.73
N ARG A 139 -9.28 11.50 -3.41
CA ARG A 139 -9.77 10.46 -2.49
C ARG A 139 -9.30 9.03 -2.74
N PHE A 140 -8.46 8.73 -3.73
CA PHE A 140 -8.18 7.31 -4.00
C PHE A 140 -6.81 6.99 -4.59
N ARG A 141 -6.06 7.97 -5.11
CA ARG A 141 -4.84 7.70 -5.88
C ARG A 141 -3.65 7.39 -4.98
N SER A 142 -3.38 8.26 -4.01
CA SER A 142 -2.25 8.05 -3.10
C SER A 142 -2.78 7.31 -1.87
N GLU A 143 -2.38 6.05 -1.72
CA GLU A 143 -2.77 5.17 -0.62
C GLU A 143 -1.65 5.07 0.41
N PHE A 144 -2.03 5.19 1.68
CA PHE A 144 -1.18 4.98 2.83
C PHE A 144 -1.84 3.94 3.72
N ILE A 145 -1.13 2.84 3.97
CA ILE A 145 -1.53 1.82 4.93
C ILE A 145 -0.70 2.05 6.19
N ILE A 146 -1.39 2.23 7.31
CA ILE A 146 -0.79 2.59 8.59
C ILE A 146 -1.11 1.49 9.58
N ASN A 147 -0.10 0.94 10.25
CA ASN A 147 -0.34 -0.03 11.32
C ASN A 147 -0.81 0.66 12.63
N GLY A 148 -1.07 -0.12 13.67
CA GLY A 148 -1.55 0.46 14.92
C GLY A 148 -0.51 1.27 15.70
N ASP A 149 0.78 1.17 15.38
CA ASP A 149 1.84 2.04 15.95
C ASP A 149 2.01 3.35 15.17
N GLY A 150 1.17 3.59 14.16
CA GLY A 150 1.26 4.77 13.32
C GLY A 150 2.41 4.71 12.31
N LYS A 151 2.93 3.52 11.95
CA LYS A 151 3.97 3.35 10.92
C LYS A 151 3.39 3.02 9.56
N PHE A 152 4.02 3.52 8.50
CA PHE A 152 3.64 3.15 7.14
C PHE A 152 4.04 1.71 6.80
N LEU A 153 3.12 0.97 6.19
CA LEU A 153 3.35 -0.35 5.62
C LEU A 153 3.70 -0.20 4.14
N THR A 154 4.97 0.09 3.87
CA THR A 154 5.47 0.31 2.50
C THR A 154 6.42 -0.81 2.07
N LEU A 155 6.13 -1.42 0.91
CA LEU A 155 6.87 -2.59 0.38
C LEU A 155 8.38 -2.35 0.25
N LEU A 156 8.75 -1.15 -0.21
CA LEU A 156 10.12 -0.81 -0.60
C LEU A 156 10.91 -0.11 0.51
N TYR A 157 10.43 -0.11 1.75
CA TYR A 157 11.25 0.38 2.86
C TYR A 157 12.46 -0.55 3.09
N GLU A 158 13.64 0.01 3.34
CA GLU A 158 14.89 -0.79 3.47
C GLU A 158 14.78 -1.86 4.57
N LYS A 159 14.14 -1.49 5.67
CA LYS A 159 13.85 -2.38 6.80
C LYS A 159 12.36 -2.74 6.84
N ALA A 160 11.73 -2.92 5.67
CA ALA A 160 10.33 -3.30 5.60
C ALA A 160 10.09 -4.59 6.40
N THR A 161 9.20 -4.49 7.38
CA THR A 161 8.76 -5.64 8.17
C THR A 161 8.02 -6.64 7.29
N GLN A 162 7.84 -7.85 7.79
CA GLN A 162 7.02 -8.85 7.15
C GLN A 162 5.59 -8.33 6.89
N ASP A 163 5.03 -7.62 7.86
CA ASP A 163 3.73 -6.94 7.74
C ASP A 163 3.70 -5.92 6.59
N ALA A 164 4.72 -5.06 6.49
CA ALA A 164 4.83 -4.07 5.42
C ALA A 164 4.94 -4.71 4.03
N LYS A 165 5.62 -5.84 3.90
CA LYS A 165 5.75 -6.56 2.62
C LYS A 165 4.44 -7.18 2.15
N VAL A 166 3.66 -7.78 3.07
CA VAL A 166 2.41 -8.47 2.73
C VAL A 166 1.24 -7.50 2.56
N ASN A 167 1.15 -6.48 3.42
CA ASN A 167 0.04 -5.51 3.43
C ASN A 167 0.29 -4.25 2.62
N CYS A 168 1.48 -4.09 2.04
CA CYS A 168 1.96 -2.89 1.38
C CYS A 168 0.91 -1.96 0.75
N SER A 169 1.09 -0.66 0.93
CA SER A 169 0.38 0.37 0.16
C SER A 169 0.80 0.37 -1.32
N SER A 170 -0.09 0.83 -2.20
CA SER A 170 0.21 1.08 -3.61
C SER A 170 -0.52 2.32 -4.15
N PHE A 171 0.10 3.04 -5.08
CA PHE A 171 -0.59 4.11 -5.79
C PHE A 171 -1.70 3.52 -6.67
N ASN A 172 -2.90 4.09 -6.70
CA ASN A 172 -4.00 3.62 -7.54
C ASN A 172 -4.14 4.47 -8.78
N TYR A 173 -4.34 3.83 -9.93
CA TYR A 173 -4.68 4.53 -11.15
C TYR A 173 -6.14 4.96 -11.19
N ALA A 174 -7.03 4.19 -10.55
CA ALA A 174 -8.44 4.53 -10.44
C ALA A 174 -8.72 5.67 -9.43
N ARG A 175 -9.96 6.17 -9.46
CA ARG A 175 -10.44 7.29 -8.64
C ARG A 175 -11.37 6.89 -7.50
N ARG A 176 -11.76 5.62 -7.42
CA ARG A 176 -12.62 5.05 -6.39
C ARG A 176 -12.58 3.53 -6.49
N ASN A 177 -13.11 2.86 -5.46
CA ASN A 177 -13.20 1.41 -5.42
C ASN A 177 -14.37 0.88 -6.28
N ASP A 178 -14.17 0.79 -7.59
CA ASP A 178 -15.15 0.30 -8.57
C ASP A 178 -14.53 -0.66 -9.62
N GLU A 179 -15.21 -0.86 -10.75
CA GLU A 179 -14.71 -1.69 -11.85
C GLU A 179 -13.40 -1.15 -12.45
N VAL A 180 -13.22 0.17 -12.52
CA VAL A 180 -11.98 0.78 -13.02
C VAL A 180 -10.80 0.39 -12.11
N HIS A 181 -11.00 0.48 -10.79
CA HIS A 181 -10.00 0.01 -9.82
C HIS A 181 -9.73 -1.49 -9.97
N THR A 182 -10.77 -2.29 -10.20
CA THR A 182 -10.56 -3.73 -10.43
C THR A 182 -9.68 -3.98 -11.66
N VAL A 183 -10.01 -3.36 -12.79
CA VAL A 183 -9.32 -3.55 -14.09
C VAL A 183 -7.89 -3.02 -14.08
N LEU A 184 -7.63 -1.89 -13.43
CA LEU A 184 -6.33 -1.21 -13.47
C LEU A 184 -5.43 -1.54 -12.29
N ASP A 185 -5.99 -1.83 -11.12
CA ASP A 185 -5.21 -1.89 -9.88
C ASP A 185 -5.22 -3.29 -9.24
N VAL A 186 -6.23 -4.12 -9.51
CA VAL A 186 -6.39 -5.46 -8.91
C VAL A 186 -6.11 -6.60 -9.89
N ASP A 187 -6.69 -6.56 -11.09
CA ASP A 187 -6.50 -7.56 -12.15
C ASP A 187 -5.02 -7.85 -12.47
N PRO A 188 -4.12 -6.83 -12.57
CA PRO A 188 -2.70 -7.06 -12.81
C PRO A 188 -2.03 -8.01 -11.80
N VAL A 189 -2.52 -8.00 -10.55
CA VAL A 189 -2.05 -8.86 -9.46
C VAL A 189 -2.58 -10.28 -9.60
N GLY A 190 -3.81 -10.41 -10.10
CA GLY A 190 -4.53 -11.66 -10.17
C GLY A 190 -3.94 -12.69 -11.15
N GLU A 191 -4.54 -13.88 -11.15
CA GLU A 191 -4.12 -15.02 -11.99
C GLU A 191 -4.11 -14.70 -13.49
N LYS A 192 -4.89 -13.69 -13.89
CA LYS A 192 -5.01 -13.20 -15.26
C LYS A 192 -3.70 -12.66 -15.83
N TYR A 193 -2.92 -11.94 -15.02
CA TYR A 193 -1.72 -11.25 -15.49
C TYR A 193 -0.45 -11.59 -14.68
N LYS A 194 -0.57 -11.84 -13.37
CA LYS A 194 0.54 -12.23 -12.48
C LYS A 194 1.73 -11.25 -12.53
N TYR A 195 1.45 -9.95 -12.52
CA TYR A 195 2.47 -8.90 -12.60
C TYR A 195 3.06 -8.51 -11.24
N GLU A 196 2.72 -9.21 -10.16
CA GLU A 196 3.31 -8.89 -8.87
C GLU A 196 4.80 -9.16 -8.79
N PRO A 197 5.56 -8.31 -8.06
CA PRO A 197 6.94 -8.60 -7.77
C PRO A 197 7.07 -9.95 -7.06
N GLN A 198 7.93 -10.83 -7.58
CA GLN A 198 8.14 -12.17 -7.03
C GLN A 198 8.58 -12.13 -5.57
N PHE A 199 9.40 -11.15 -5.19
CA PHE A 199 9.83 -10.99 -3.79
C PHE A 199 8.66 -10.65 -2.85
N ARG A 200 7.64 -9.93 -3.33
CA ARG A 200 6.42 -9.64 -2.58
C ARG A 200 5.53 -10.88 -2.49
N GLU A 201 5.37 -11.62 -3.58
CA GLU A 201 4.63 -12.89 -3.55
C GLU A 201 5.31 -13.91 -2.63
N GLU A 202 6.64 -13.97 -2.62
CA GLU A 202 7.40 -14.82 -1.69
C GLU A 202 7.14 -14.43 -0.25
N ALA A 203 7.12 -13.13 0.06
CA ALA A 203 6.84 -12.63 1.41
C ALA A 203 5.46 -13.07 1.92
N ARG A 204 4.52 -13.48 1.07
CA ARG A 204 3.23 -13.99 1.56
C ARG A 204 3.35 -15.36 2.22
N TYR A 205 4.41 -16.13 1.92
CA TYR A 205 4.64 -17.43 2.53
C TYR A 205 5.36 -17.31 3.87
N ILE A 206 5.19 -18.32 4.70
CA ILE A 206 5.92 -18.44 5.97
C ILE A 206 7.10 -19.36 5.76
N HIS A 207 8.26 -18.91 6.23
CA HIS A 207 9.52 -19.64 6.11
C HIS A 207 10.04 -20.11 7.46
N ASP A 208 10.76 -21.23 7.47
CA ASP A 208 11.55 -21.67 8.62
C ASP A 208 12.84 -20.84 8.75
N GLU A 209 13.62 -21.09 9.79
CA GLU A 209 14.90 -20.41 10.04
C GLU A 209 15.93 -20.61 8.89
N ALA A 210 15.77 -21.67 8.10
CA ALA A 210 16.60 -21.96 6.94
C ALA A 210 16.07 -21.33 5.63
N GLY A 211 14.94 -20.60 5.68
CA GLY A 211 14.34 -19.92 4.54
C GLY A 211 13.47 -20.81 3.65
N ASN A 212 13.07 -22.00 4.09
CA ASN A 212 12.17 -22.88 3.33
C ASN A 212 10.71 -22.60 3.68
N ARG A 213 9.83 -22.63 2.67
CA ARG A 213 8.38 -22.47 2.88
C ARG A 213 7.84 -23.62 3.74
N ILE A 214 7.14 -23.28 4.82
CA ILE A 214 6.52 -24.23 5.73
C ILE A 214 5.18 -24.71 5.17
N LYS A 215 4.83 -25.98 5.38
CA LYS A 215 3.53 -26.56 5.01
C LYS A 215 2.64 -26.83 6.23
N ASN A 216 1.33 -26.84 6.03
CA ASN A 216 0.33 -27.24 7.03
C ASN A 216 0.15 -28.78 7.03
N ASN A 217 -0.71 -29.28 7.93
CA ASN A 217 -1.01 -30.72 8.05
C ASN A 217 -1.69 -31.31 6.81
N LYS A 218 -2.18 -30.47 5.89
CA LYS A 218 -2.76 -30.86 4.61
C LYS A 218 -1.75 -30.79 3.45
N ASN A 219 -0.46 -30.61 3.75
CA ASN A 219 0.63 -30.48 2.78
C ASN A 219 0.53 -29.23 1.87
N GLU A 220 -0.21 -28.21 2.31
CA GLU A 220 -0.32 -26.91 1.62
C GLU A 220 0.64 -25.90 2.24
N PHE A 221 1.24 -25.02 1.44
CA PHE A 221 2.15 -23.99 1.98
C PHE A 221 1.39 -22.98 2.86
N LYS A 222 1.97 -22.70 4.02
CA LYS A 222 1.49 -21.70 4.98
C LYS A 222 1.72 -20.30 4.40
N LYS A 223 0.69 -19.46 4.42
CA LYS A 223 0.75 -18.11 3.88
C LYS A 223 -0.12 -17.14 4.68
N TYR A 224 0.26 -15.86 4.68
CA TYR A 224 -0.52 -14.78 5.25
C TYR A 224 -1.75 -14.49 4.37
N GLU A 225 -2.93 -14.55 4.97
CA GLU A 225 -4.21 -14.37 4.29
C GLU A 225 -5.04 -13.27 4.91
N ALA A 226 -5.85 -12.60 4.08
CA ALA A 226 -6.81 -11.62 4.58
C ALA A 226 -8.07 -12.33 5.09
N PRO A 227 -8.72 -11.84 6.15
CA PRO A 227 -10.00 -12.34 6.63
C PRO A 227 -11.03 -12.43 5.51
N GLU A 228 -11.86 -13.47 5.58
CA GLU A 228 -13.06 -13.55 4.75
C GLU A 228 -13.97 -12.36 5.02
N ARG A 229 -14.79 -11.97 4.03
CA ARG A 229 -15.73 -10.86 4.18
C ARG A 229 -16.68 -11.06 5.37
N LYS A 230 -17.10 -12.31 5.63
CA LYS A 230 -18.00 -12.65 6.74
C LYS A 230 -17.37 -12.39 8.12
N ASP A 231 -16.05 -12.57 8.23
CA ASP A 231 -15.32 -12.38 9.48
C ASP A 231 -15.05 -10.91 9.81
N MET A 232 -15.18 -10.03 8.82
CA MET A 232 -15.00 -8.58 9.01
C MET A 232 -15.98 -7.96 10.01
N TRP A 233 -17.12 -8.61 10.26
CA TRP A 233 -18.06 -8.16 11.29
C TRP A 233 -17.39 -8.05 12.67
N LYS A 234 -16.49 -8.97 13.01
CA LYS A 234 -15.77 -9.00 14.29
C LYS A 234 -14.88 -7.78 14.50
N TYR A 235 -14.36 -7.20 13.41
CA TYR A 235 -13.43 -6.08 13.43
C TYR A 235 -14.10 -4.72 13.21
N LYS A 236 -15.41 -4.71 12.92
CA LYS A 236 -16.14 -3.53 12.48
C LYS A 236 -16.00 -2.35 13.44
N ASP A 237 -16.15 -2.58 14.74
CA ASP A 237 -16.14 -1.50 15.74
C ASP A 237 -14.74 -0.95 15.95
N SER A 238 -13.72 -1.82 15.98
CA SER A 238 -12.32 -1.42 16.06
C SER A 238 -11.87 -0.63 14.82
N ILE A 239 -12.30 -1.03 13.61
CA ILE A 239 -12.05 -0.27 12.37
C ILE A 239 -12.69 1.11 12.47
N LYS A 240 -13.98 1.18 12.82
CA LYS A 240 -14.70 2.46 12.94
C LYS A 240 -14.05 3.38 13.98
N LYS A 241 -13.62 2.82 15.12
CA LYS A 241 -12.93 3.57 16.17
C LYS A 241 -11.59 4.12 15.66
N ARG A 242 -10.81 3.32 14.93
CA ARG A 242 -9.53 3.75 14.34
C ARG A 242 -9.72 4.87 13.32
N GLN A 243 -10.70 4.72 12.42
CA GLN A 243 -11.07 5.75 11.44
C GLN A 243 -11.53 7.04 12.10
N ALA A 244 -12.33 6.94 13.17
CA ALA A 244 -12.79 8.09 13.92
C ALA A 244 -11.65 8.81 14.67
N SER A 245 -10.72 8.06 15.27
CA SER A 245 -9.53 8.64 15.93
C SER A 245 -8.73 9.48 14.95
N PHE A 246 -8.36 8.90 13.81
CA PHE A 246 -7.60 9.60 12.77
C PHE A 246 -8.31 10.87 12.29
N ARG A 247 -9.63 10.79 12.01
CA ARG A 247 -10.41 11.98 11.63
C ARG A 247 -10.41 13.06 12.71
N ASN A 248 -10.60 12.67 13.96
CA ASN A 248 -10.63 13.62 15.06
C ASN A 248 -9.28 14.32 15.23
N GLU A 249 -8.17 13.60 15.06
CA GLU A 249 -6.82 14.17 15.12
C GLU A 249 -6.56 15.15 13.96
N VAL A 250 -6.93 14.80 12.73
CA VAL A 250 -6.86 15.75 11.59
C VAL A 250 -7.67 17.02 11.88
N PHE A 251 -8.91 16.89 12.37
CA PHE A 251 -9.74 18.05 12.68
C PHE A 251 -9.27 18.86 13.89
N ALA A 252 -8.61 18.22 14.86
CA ALA A 252 -8.00 18.91 15.99
C ALA A 252 -6.85 19.80 15.53
N CYS A 253 -5.99 19.32 14.64
CA CYS A 253 -4.88 20.08 14.05
C CYS A 253 -5.34 21.24 13.16
N ILE A 254 -6.51 21.17 12.53
CA ILE A 254 -7.07 22.29 11.73
C ILE A 254 -7.51 23.47 12.60
N LYS A 255 -7.87 23.21 13.87
CA LYS A 255 -8.37 24.23 14.80
C LYS A 255 -7.27 25.01 15.53
N GLN A 256 -6.01 24.61 15.35
CA GLN A 256 -4.83 25.27 15.92
C GLN A 256 -4.29 26.30 14.94
#